data_AF-A0A1G5BVC7-F1
#
_entry.id   AF-A0A1G5BVC7-F1
#
_cell.length_a   1.000
_cell.length_b   1.000
_cell.length_c   1.000
_cell.angle_alpha   90.00
_cell.angle_beta   90.00
_cell.angle_gamma   90.00
#
_symmetry.space_group_name_H-M   'P 1'
#
loop_
_entity.id
_entity.type
_entity.pdbx_description
1 polymer ?
#
loop_
_entity_poly.entity_id
_entity_poly.type
_entity_poly.pdbx_seq_one_letter_code
_entity_poly.pdbx_strand_id
1 'polypeptide(L)'
;MAEKKFCASIYLYQGKAVKNRRDRAVISEEPEKLAVSYCDNYADEIIVFDLSETDAEHEESLLIMKQIATASEVPVIGCGNVKRFEDIKKILYTGCSRAALNYSKDANVELTEEVSKRFGKGKIAVCVKDADEVKNASDKIKEYASLVICVNAADEYDTDQVQDVVKASPVDVLLPMPDAVPGKLAELLSKDGIGGFFGPHINASIDSLMGIKSFCAEQGVEVNGFDAKLKFSDLKTDKDGLIPVVVQEYRTNQVLMVAYMNEEAFESTIKTGRMTYYSRSRQSQWVKGETSGHFQYVKSLSADCDKDTLLAKVSQVGVACHTGSYSCFFNDIVKKEYINRDPHKVLEDVYGVIADRKANPKEGSYTNYLFDKGIDKILKKVGEEATEIIIAAKNPEKEEVKYEISDFLYHCMVLMVEKGVTWDEIMSDLASR
;
A
#
# COMPACT_ATOMS: atom_id res chain seq x y z
N MET A 1 9.11 -6.43 -22.66
CA MET A 1 7.92 -5.65 -23.06
C MET A 1 7.65 -4.68 -21.92
N ALA A 2 6.60 -3.86 -21.94
CA ALA A 2 6.21 -3.13 -20.72
C ALA A 2 5.41 -4.09 -19.83
N GLU A 3 5.71 -4.08 -18.53
CA GLU A 3 4.98 -4.86 -17.52
C GLU A 3 3.50 -4.45 -17.51
N LYS A 4 2.61 -5.45 -17.62
CA LYS A 4 1.17 -5.26 -17.67
C LYS A 4 0.59 -5.18 -16.26
N LYS A 5 -0.30 -4.21 -16.05
CA LYS A 5 -0.82 -3.86 -14.72
C LYS A 5 -2.24 -4.34 -14.50
N PHE A 6 -2.54 -4.71 -13.26
CA PHE A 6 -3.88 -4.97 -12.78
C PHE A 6 -4.20 -3.98 -11.67
N CYS A 7 -4.99 -2.96 -12.02
CA CYS A 7 -5.25 -1.83 -11.15
C CYS A 7 -6.61 -1.98 -10.45
N ALA A 8 -6.62 -2.04 -9.13
CA ALA A 8 -7.87 -1.98 -8.38
C ALA A 8 -8.48 -0.57 -8.44
N SER A 9 -9.79 -0.44 -8.26
CA SER A 9 -10.48 0.85 -8.37
C SER A 9 -11.28 1.17 -7.12
N ILE A 10 -11.12 2.38 -6.58
CA ILE A 10 -11.93 2.89 -5.47
C ILE A 10 -12.75 4.06 -6.01
N TYR A 11 -14.06 3.95 -5.92
CA TYR A 11 -14.98 5.00 -6.32
C TYR A 11 -15.43 5.73 -5.06
N LEU A 12 -14.99 6.97 -4.85
CA LEU A 12 -15.30 7.75 -3.66
C LEU A 12 -16.56 8.58 -3.88
N TYR A 13 -17.54 8.39 -3.01
CA TYR A 13 -18.76 9.17 -2.99
C TYR A 13 -19.23 9.36 -1.54
N GLN A 14 -19.43 10.61 -1.11
CA GLN A 14 -19.88 10.98 0.24
C GLN A 14 -19.07 10.31 1.35
N GLY A 15 -17.74 10.38 1.23
CA GLY A 15 -16.81 9.84 2.21
C GLY A 15 -16.61 8.32 2.16
N LYS A 16 -17.30 7.60 1.28
CA LYS A 16 -17.33 6.12 1.25
C LYS A 16 -16.87 5.56 -0.08
N ALA A 17 -16.43 4.29 -0.06
CA ALA A 17 -16.16 3.55 -1.28
C ALA A 17 -17.46 2.93 -1.79
N VAL A 18 -17.81 3.21 -3.04
CA VAL A 18 -18.99 2.67 -3.72
C VAL A 18 -18.60 1.72 -4.85
N LYS A 19 -19.57 0.94 -5.34
CA LYS A 19 -19.33 -0.15 -6.27
C LYS A 19 -18.74 0.29 -7.62
N ASN A 20 -19.30 1.32 -8.25
CA ASN A 20 -18.75 1.92 -9.47
C ASN A 20 -19.33 3.34 -9.71
N ARG A 21 -19.01 3.95 -10.85
CA ARG A 21 -19.43 5.31 -11.23
C ARG A 21 -20.95 5.49 -11.38
N ARG A 22 -21.68 4.40 -11.65
CA ARG A 22 -23.14 4.40 -11.89
C ARG A 22 -23.93 3.88 -10.68
N ASP A 23 -23.48 2.77 -10.10
CA ASP A 23 -24.08 2.11 -8.94
C ASP A 23 -23.34 2.55 -7.67
N ARG A 24 -23.95 3.50 -6.94
CA ARG A 24 -23.38 4.10 -5.72
C ARG A 24 -23.65 3.27 -4.46
N ALA A 25 -23.95 1.97 -4.59
CA ALA A 25 -24.02 1.08 -3.44
C ALA A 25 -22.68 1.06 -2.68
N VAL A 26 -22.72 1.31 -1.38
CA VAL A 26 -21.53 1.32 -0.52
C VAL A 26 -20.95 -0.09 -0.42
N ILE A 27 -19.66 -0.22 -0.70
CA ILE A 27 -18.90 -1.47 -0.56
C ILE A 27 -17.91 -1.41 0.61
N SER A 28 -17.50 -0.21 1.03
CA SER A 28 -16.72 -0.01 2.25
C SER A 28 -16.99 1.37 2.85
N GLU A 29 -17.13 1.40 4.17
CA GLU A 29 -17.17 2.62 4.98
C GLU A 29 -15.76 3.17 5.26
N GLU A 30 -14.72 2.36 5.02
CA GLU A 30 -13.30 2.67 5.31
C GLU A 30 -12.48 2.45 4.03
N PRO A 31 -12.42 3.45 3.11
CA PRO A 31 -11.74 3.31 1.81
C PRO A 31 -10.24 3.02 1.90
N GLU A 32 -9.56 3.55 2.92
CA GLU A 32 -8.15 3.31 3.18
C GLU A 32 -7.86 1.86 3.59
N LYS A 33 -8.74 1.23 4.38
CA LYS A 33 -8.64 -0.21 4.68
C LYS A 33 -8.91 -1.07 3.44
N LEU A 34 -9.84 -0.64 2.60
CA LEU A 34 -10.10 -1.30 1.32
C LEU A 34 -8.86 -1.25 0.41
N ALA A 35 -8.16 -0.12 0.38
CA ALA A 35 -6.90 0.04 -0.36
C ALA A 35 -5.80 -0.93 0.13
N VAL A 36 -5.64 -1.06 1.46
CA VAL A 36 -4.71 -2.05 2.05
C VAL A 36 -5.07 -3.47 1.62
N SER A 37 -6.36 -3.84 1.65
CA SER A 37 -6.83 -5.14 1.17
C SER A 37 -6.50 -5.39 -0.31
N TYR A 38 -6.63 -4.38 -1.16
CA TYR A 38 -6.22 -4.47 -2.57
C TYR A 38 -4.71 -4.67 -2.74
N CYS A 39 -3.89 -3.98 -1.94
CA CYS A 39 -2.43 -4.16 -1.92
C CYS A 39 -2.04 -5.58 -1.48
N ASP A 40 -2.68 -6.10 -0.44
CA ASP A 40 -2.45 -7.45 0.08
C ASP A 40 -2.86 -8.54 -0.92
N ASN A 41 -3.83 -8.24 -1.78
CA ASN A 41 -4.23 -9.10 -2.88
C ASN A 41 -3.57 -8.73 -4.22
N TYR A 42 -2.38 -8.11 -4.18
CA TYR A 42 -1.48 -7.93 -5.32
C TYR A 42 -2.03 -7.04 -6.44
N ALA A 43 -2.87 -6.05 -6.14
CA ALA A 43 -3.12 -4.97 -7.09
C ALA A 43 -1.80 -4.24 -7.40
N ASP A 44 -1.55 -3.90 -8.67
CA ASP A 44 -0.32 -3.21 -9.07
C ASP A 44 -0.37 -1.71 -8.83
N GLU A 45 -1.57 -1.16 -8.92
CA GLU A 45 -1.89 0.24 -8.67
C GLU A 45 -3.34 0.34 -8.19
N ILE A 46 -3.68 1.47 -7.57
CA ILE A 46 -5.06 1.80 -7.17
C ILE A 46 -5.49 3.06 -7.90
N ILE A 47 -6.63 3.00 -8.58
CA ILE A 47 -7.26 4.16 -9.22
C ILE A 47 -8.37 4.67 -8.32
N VAL A 48 -8.26 5.90 -7.83
CA VAL A 48 -9.28 6.54 -7.01
C VAL A 48 -10.08 7.49 -7.89
N PHE A 49 -11.37 7.20 -8.08
CA PHE A 49 -12.31 8.06 -8.78
C PHE A 49 -13.11 8.88 -7.77
N ASP A 50 -12.85 10.19 -7.74
CA ASP A 50 -13.66 11.16 -7.02
C ASP A 50 -14.97 11.44 -7.78
N LEU A 51 -16.08 11.03 -7.16
CA LEU A 51 -17.45 11.22 -7.66
C LEU A 51 -18.19 12.35 -6.94
N SER A 52 -17.48 13.24 -6.23
CA SER A 52 -18.06 14.40 -5.56
C SER A 52 -18.86 15.29 -6.52
N GLU A 53 -19.96 15.83 -6.02
CA GLU A 53 -20.86 16.71 -6.78
C GLU A 53 -20.70 18.18 -6.34
N THR A 54 -20.16 18.40 -5.14
CA THR A 54 -19.91 19.73 -4.57
C THR A 54 -18.44 19.96 -4.27
N ASP A 55 -18.03 21.23 -4.17
CA ASP A 55 -16.65 21.56 -3.79
C ASP A 55 -16.32 21.12 -2.35
N ALA A 56 -17.32 21.06 -1.45
CA ALA A 56 -17.12 20.57 -0.09
C ALA A 56 -16.83 19.05 -0.07
N GLU A 57 -17.61 18.27 -0.82
CA GLU A 57 -17.37 16.83 -0.99
C GLU A 57 -16.05 16.54 -1.70
N HIS A 58 -15.60 17.44 -2.59
CA HIS A 58 -14.30 17.34 -3.24
C HIS A 58 -13.15 17.47 -2.25
N GLU A 59 -13.18 18.49 -1.38
CA GLU A 59 -12.13 18.65 -0.36
C GLU A 59 -12.12 17.47 0.62
N GLU A 60 -13.28 16.92 0.98
CA GLU A 60 -13.37 15.68 1.77
C GLU A 60 -12.75 14.49 1.02
N SER A 61 -13.06 14.34 -0.27
CA SER A 61 -12.51 13.26 -1.10
C SER A 61 -11.00 13.36 -1.25
N LEU A 62 -10.43 14.56 -1.29
CA LEU A 62 -8.97 14.77 -1.30
C LEU A 62 -8.32 14.34 0.02
N LEU A 63 -8.97 14.56 1.17
CA LEU A 63 -8.46 14.07 2.47
C LEU A 63 -8.45 12.53 2.52
N ILE A 64 -9.52 11.89 2.04
CA ILE A 64 -9.61 10.42 1.98
C ILE A 64 -8.61 9.87 0.95
N MET A 65 -8.46 10.52 -0.19
CA MET A 65 -7.46 10.16 -1.19
C MET A 65 -6.04 10.22 -0.62
N LYS A 66 -5.74 11.20 0.25
CA LYS A 66 -4.48 11.24 1.00
C LYS A 66 -4.33 10.04 1.93
N GLN A 67 -5.37 9.69 2.69
CA GLN A 67 -5.34 8.51 3.56
C GLN A 67 -5.13 7.21 2.77
N ILE A 68 -5.80 7.06 1.62
CA ILE A 68 -5.61 5.93 0.71
C ILE A 68 -4.16 5.89 0.21
N ALA A 69 -3.62 7.00 -0.30
CA ALA A 69 -2.26 7.06 -0.82
C ALA A 69 -1.21 6.75 0.26
N THR A 70 -1.40 7.25 1.47
CA THR A 70 -0.52 6.98 2.62
C THR A 70 -0.57 5.52 3.08
N ALA A 71 -1.76 4.90 3.05
CA ALA A 71 -1.93 3.51 3.47
C ALA A 71 -1.53 2.48 2.40
N SER A 72 -1.52 2.89 1.13
CA SER A 72 -1.25 2.00 -0.02
C SER A 72 0.24 1.72 -0.18
N GLU A 73 0.57 0.45 -0.41
CA GLU A 73 1.94 0.01 -0.71
C GLU A 73 2.27 0.10 -2.21
N VAL A 74 1.28 0.50 -3.02
CA VAL A 74 1.37 0.58 -4.48
C VAL A 74 0.98 1.97 -4.97
N PRO A 75 1.40 2.37 -6.18
CA PRO A 75 1.07 3.69 -6.71
C PRO A 75 -0.44 3.93 -6.79
N VAL A 76 -0.86 5.13 -6.39
CA VAL A 76 -2.25 5.58 -6.49
C VAL A 76 -2.40 6.61 -7.62
N ILE A 77 -3.45 6.46 -8.43
CA ILE A 77 -3.85 7.43 -9.46
C ILE A 77 -5.13 8.13 -9.00
N GLY A 78 -5.10 9.45 -8.84
CA GLY A 78 -6.27 10.25 -8.52
C GLY A 78 -7.00 10.74 -9.76
N CYS A 79 -8.30 10.49 -9.84
CA CYS A 79 -9.15 10.85 -10.97
C CYS A 79 -10.38 11.61 -10.47
N GLY A 80 -10.92 12.53 -11.28
CA GLY A 80 -12.22 13.15 -11.01
C GLY A 80 -12.14 14.60 -10.51
N ASN A 81 -13.26 15.30 -10.70
CA ASN A 81 -13.54 16.69 -10.32
C ASN A 81 -12.48 17.77 -10.65
N VAL A 82 -11.66 17.58 -11.70
CA VAL A 82 -10.72 18.60 -12.16
C VAL A 82 -11.42 19.69 -12.99
N LYS A 83 -11.42 20.92 -12.47
CA LYS A 83 -11.97 22.12 -13.12
C LYS A 83 -10.87 23.12 -13.51
N ARG A 84 -9.76 23.14 -12.76
CA ARG A 84 -8.65 24.09 -12.91
C ARG A 84 -7.32 23.45 -12.52
N PHE A 85 -6.22 24.13 -12.85
CA PHE A 85 -4.85 23.72 -12.53
C PHE A 85 -4.64 23.33 -11.06
N GLU A 86 -5.20 24.11 -10.13
CA GLU A 86 -5.01 23.87 -8.68
C GLU A 86 -5.58 22.52 -8.24
N ASP A 87 -6.61 21.99 -8.91
CA ASP A 87 -7.21 20.71 -8.53
C ASP A 87 -6.27 19.54 -8.83
N ILE A 88 -5.54 19.58 -9.96
CA ILE A 88 -4.48 18.60 -10.29
C ILE A 88 -3.36 18.65 -9.27
N LYS A 89 -2.95 19.86 -8.88
CA LYS A 89 -1.92 20.05 -7.85
C LYS A 89 -2.37 19.45 -6.51
N LYS A 90 -3.61 19.69 -6.10
CA LYS A 90 -4.18 19.10 -4.88
C LYS A 90 -4.20 17.58 -4.94
N ILE A 91 -4.66 16.98 -6.05
CA ILE A 91 -4.65 15.52 -6.24
C ILE A 91 -3.23 14.96 -6.07
N LEU A 92 -2.23 15.54 -6.75
CA LEU A 92 -0.84 15.07 -6.63
C LEU A 92 -0.28 15.25 -5.20
N TYR A 93 -0.68 16.30 -4.49
CA TYR A 93 -0.25 16.57 -3.11
C TYR A 93 -0.91 15.66 -2.07
N THR A 94 -1.91 14.85 -2.46
CA THR A 94 -2.40 13.76 -1.61
C THR A 94 -1.41 12.61 -1.49
N GLY A 95 -0.37 12.56 -2.33
CA GLY A 95 0.55 11.43 -2.46
C GLY A 95 0.27 10.56 -3.68
N CYS A 96 -0.74 10.89 -4.49
CA CYS A 96 -0.98 10.21 -5.76
C CYS A 96 0.24 10.27 -6.68
N SER A 97 0.60 9.11 -7.21
CA SER A 97 1.67 8.96 -8.20
C SER A 97 1.34 9.65 -9.51
N ARG A 98 0.05 9.74 -9.87
CA ARG A 98 -0.48 10.43 -11.06
C ARG A 98 -1.83 11.08 -10.78
N ALA A 99 -2.14 12.11 -11.55
CA ALA A 99 -3.47 12.71 -11.63
C ALA A 99 -4.03 12.56 -13.05
N ALA A 100 -5.31 12.22 -13.17
CA ALA A 100 -5.98 12.01 -14.45
C ALA A 100 -6.91 13.18 -14.83
N LEU A 101 -6.72 13.71 -16.04
CA LEU A 101 -7.57 14.72 -16.66
C LEU A 101 -8.70 14.08 -17.46
N ASN A 102 -9.93 14.61 -17.37
CA ASN A 102 -11.07 14.06 -18.10
C ASN A 102 -11.24 14.73 -19.46
N TYR A 103 -10.95 14.01 -20.55
CA TYR A 103 -10.96 14.55 -21.92
C TYR A 103 -12.36 14.71 -22.51
N SER A 104 -13.41 14.30 -21.80
CA SER A 104 -14.78 14.72 -22.16
C SER A 104 -15.06 16.21 -21.91
N LYS A 105 -14.10 16.93 -21.31
CA LYS A 105 -14.16 18.37 -21.04
C LYS A 105 -13.00 19.08 -21.74
N ASP A 106 -13.29 19.99 -22.67
CA ASP A 106 -12.28 20.75 -23.42
C ASP A 106 -11.29 21.48 -22.51
N ALA A 107 -11.77 22.05 -21.40
CA ALA A 107 -10.91 22.72 -20.41
C ALA A 107 -9.81 21.80 -19.84
N ASN A 108 -10.06 20.50 -19.70
CA ASN A 108 -9.05 19.54 -19.24
C ASN A 108 -8.01 19.22 -20.33
N VAL A 109 -8.44 19.19 -21.60
CA VAL A 109 -7.53 19.05 -22.75
C VAL A 109 -6.61 20.26 -22.85
N GLU A 110 -7.13 21.47 -22.63
CA GLU A 110 -6.33 22.70 -22.60
C GLU A 110 -5.30 22.69 -21.46
N LEU A 111 -5.71 22.31 -20.25
CA LEU A 111 -4.85 22.27 -19.06
C LEU A 111 -3.68 21.27 -19.14
N THR A 112 -3.78 20.22 -19.97
CA THR A 112 -2.84 19.08 -19.96
C THR A 112 -1.37 19.52 -20.13
N GLU A 113 -1.11 20.44 -21.06
CA GLU A 113 0.24 20.91 -21.35
C GLU A 113 0.85 21.66 -20.15
N GLU A 114 0.09 22.57 -19.55
CA GLU A 114 0.55 23.37 -18.42
C GLU A 114 0.87 22.49 -17.20
N VAL A 115 -0.04 21.57 -16.85
CA VAL A 115 0.19 20.67 -15.70
C VAL A 115 1.35 19.70 -15.95
N SER A 116 1.49 19.21 -17.18
CA SER A 116 2.59 18.31 -17.55
C SER A 116 3.93 19.01 -17.54
N LYS A 117 4.02 20.26 -18.02
CA LYS A 117 5.24 21.07 -17.91
C LYS A 117 5.62 21.36 -16.46
N ARG A 118 4.64 21.49 -15.56
CA ARG A 118 4.90 21.71 -14.12
C ARG A 118 5.36 20.46 -13.39
N PHE A 119 4.64 19.36 -13.55
CA PHE A 119 4.80 18.15 -12.71
C PHE A 119 5.52 17.00 -13.42
N GLY A 120 5.70 17.11 -14.74
CA GLY A 120 6.28 16.09 -15.60
C GLY A 120 5.24 15.14 -16.18
N LYS A 121 5.42 14.76 -17.45
CA LYS A 121 4.57 13.81 -18.19
C LYS A 121 4.24 12.53 -17.41
N GLY A 122 5.21 11.99 -16.68
CA GLY A 122 5.07 10.76 -15.88
C GLY A 122 4.06 10.86 -14.73
N LYS A 123 3.66 12.07 -14.33
CA LYS A 123 2.66 12.35 -13.30
C LYS A 123 1.25 12.57 -13.86
N ILE A 124 1.10 12.60 -15.19
CA ILE A 124 -0.17 12.94 -15.84
C ILE A 124 -0.73 11.72 -16.59
N ALA A 125 -1.99 11.42 -16.32
CA ALA A 125 -2.82 10.48 -17.07
C ALA A 125 -4.03 11.21 -17.66
N VAL A 126 -4.73 10.57 -18.59
CA VAL A 126 -5.97 11.11 -19.18
C VAL A 126 -7.05 10.05 -19.21
N CYS A 127 -8.27 10.41 -18.80
CA CYS A 127 -9.45 9.58 -18.96
C CYS A 127 -10.13 9.94 -20.29
N VAL A 128 -10.41 8.94 -21.11
CA VAL A 128 -11.09 9.09 -22.41
C VAL A 128 -12.27 8.12 -22.50
N LYS A 129 -13.33 8.51 -23.21
CA LYS A 129 -14.50 7.65 -23.45
C LYS A 129 -14.48 6.96 -24.81
N ASP A 130 -13.78 7.49 -25.80
CA ASP A 130 -13.77 6.93 -27.14
C ASP A 130 -12.49 7.32 -27.90
N ALA A 131 -12.34 6.74 -29.09
CA ALA A 131 -11.18 6.97 -29.94
C ALA A 131 -11.13 8.38 -30.50
N ASP A 132 -12.26 9.10 -30.58
CA ASP A 132 -12.29 10.45 -31.15
C ASP A 132 -11.69 11.47 -30.17
N GLU A 133 -11.97 11.32 -28.86
CA GLU A 133 -11.27 12.10 -27.81
C GLU A 133 -9.74 11.91 -27.86
N VAL A 134 -9.28 10.70 -28.18
CA VAL A 134 -7.84 10.40 -28.35
C VAL A 134 -7.30 11.02 -29.63
N LYS A 135 -7.95 10.82 -30.77
CA LYS A 135 -7.50 11.33 -32.08
C LYS A 135 -7.42 12.85 -32.10
N ASN A 136 -8.42 13.53 -31.53
CA ASN A 136 -8.49 14.98 -31.48
C ASN A 136 -7.37 15.63 -30.65
N ALA A 137 -6.75 14.86 -29.73
CA ALA A 137 -5.69 15.33 -28.86
C ALA A 137 -4.42 14.47 -28.91
N SER A 138 -4.20 13.70 -29.99
CA SER A 138 -3.16 12.67 -30.07
C SER A 138 -1.75 13.22 -29.79
N ASP A 139 -1.36 14.33 -30.46
CA ASP A 139 -0.05 14.96 -30.23
C ASP A 139 0.11 15.42 -28.77
N LYS A 140 -0.96 15.97 -28.19
CA LYS A 140 -0.96 16.43 -26.80
C LYS A 140 -0.82 15.26 -25.83
N ILE A 141 -1.55 14.16 -26.04
CA ILE A 141 -1.42 12.93 -25.24
C ILE A 141 0.02 12.40 -25.35
N LYS A 142 0.55 12.31 -26.56
CA LYS A 142 1.91 11.82 -26.83
C LYS A 142 2.98 12.65 -26.15
N GLU A 143 2.85 13.97 -26.10
CA GLU A 143 3.87 14.84 -25.52
C GLU A 143 3.70 15.01 -24.00
N TYR A 144 2.46 15.05 -23.50
CA TYR A 144 2.17 15.55 -22.15
C TYR A 144 1.51 14.54 -21.21
N ALA A 145 1.01 13.40 -21.67
CA ALA A 145 0.42 12.35 -20.83
C ALA A 145 1.20 11.03 -20.91
N SER A 146 1.31 10.33 -19.79
CA SER A 146 2.04 9.05 -19.71
C SER A 146 1.15 7.81 -19.78
N LEU A 147 -0.18 7.99 -19.74
CA LEU A 147 -1.15 6.91 -19.72
C LEU A 147 -2.53 7.40 -20.15
N VAL A 148 -3.24 6.58 -20.91
CA VAL A 148 -4.67 6.73 -21.19
C VAL A 148 -5.45 5.73 -20.35
N ILE A 149 -6.55 6.15 -19.75
CA ILE A 149 -7.50 5.30 -19.02
C ILE A 149 -8.81 5.34 -19.79
N CYS A 150 -9.19 4.22 -20.41
CA CYS A 150 -10.43 4.11 -21.17
C CYS A 150 -11.59 3.91 -20.19
N VAL A 151 -12.45 4.91 -20.03
CA VAL A 151 -13.57 4.89 -19.08
C VAL A 151 -14.90 4.89 -19.80
N ASN A 152 -15.95 4.38 -19.16
CA ASN A 152 -17.32 4.59 -19.59
C ASN A 152 -18.24 4.77 -18.38
N ALA A 153 -19.55 4.77 -18.58
CA ALA A 153 -20.49 5.07 -17.51
C ALA A 153 -20.42 4.08 -16.33
N ALA A 154 -20.01 2.83 -16.58
CA ALA A 154 -19.92 1.78 -15.57
C ALA A 154 -18.52 1.16 -15.44
N ASP A 155 -17.55 1.65 -16.22
CA ASP A 155 -16.23 1.04 -16.43
C ASP A 155 -16.35 -0.46 -16.78
N GLU A 156 -17.25 -0.78 -17.72
CA GLU A 156 -17.48 -2.12 -18.26
C GLU A 156 -16.69 -2.31 -19.58
N TYR A 157 -16.32 -3.55 -19.91
CA TYR A 157 -15.57 -3.79 -21.14
C TYR A 157 -16.47 -3.78 -22.38
N ASP A 158 -16.25 -2.79 -23.26
CA ASP A 158 -16.86 -2.72 -24.59
C ASP A 158 -15.79 -3.01 -25.66
N THR A 159 -16.00 -4.07 -26.44
CA THR A 159 -14.99 -4.58 -27.38
C THR A 159 -14.67 -3.59 -28.50
N ASP A 160 -15.66 -2.88 -29.02
CA ASP A 160 -15.45 -1.96 -30.14
C ASP A 160 -14.77 -0.69 -29.64
N GLN A 161 -15.27 -0.14 -28.52
CA GLN A 161 -14.70 1.02 -27.84
C GLN A 161 -13.21 0.82 -27.52
N VAL A 162 -12.87 -0.24 -26.80
CA VAL A 162 -11.50 -0.45 -26.30
C VAL A 162 -10.52 -0.72 -27.44
N GLN A 163 -10.92 -1.44 -28.49
CA GLN A 163 -10.06 -1.68 -29.64
C GLN A 163 -9.73 -0.39 -30.40
N ASP A 164 -10.72 0.48 -30.57
CA ASP A 164 -10.51 1.73 -31.29
C ASP A 164 -9.70 2.74 -30.47
N VAL A 165 -9.90 2.80 -29.15
CA VAL A 165 -9.08 3.61 -28.23
C VAL A 165 -7.62 3.14 -28.25
N VAL A 166 -7.37 1.83 -28.14
CA VAL A 166 -6.00 1.28 -28.18
C VAL A 166 -5.30 1.59 -29.49
N LYS A 167 -5.99 1.44 -30.64
CA LYS A 167 -5.42 1.77 -31.95
C LYS A 167 -5.12 3.27 -32.11
N ALA A 168 -5.94 4.14 -31.52
CA ALA A 168 -5.78 5.58 -31.62
C ALA A 168 -4.72 6.15 -30.67
N SER A 169 -4.48 5.48 -29.55
CA SER A 169 -3.64 5.99 -28.47
C SER A 169 -2.15 5.97 -28.82
N PRO A 170 -1.42 7.08 -28.63
CA PRO A 170 0.03 7.12 -28.81
C PRO A 170 0.82 6.63 -27.59
N VAL A 171 0.13 6.26 -26.50
CA VAL A 171 0.70 5.74 -25.25
C VAL A 171 -0.11 4.54 -24.76
N ASP A 172 0.40 3.80 -23.77
CA ASP A 172 -0.30 2.65 -23.21
C ASP A 172 -1.68 3.03 -22.62
N VAL A 173 -2.63 2.10 -22.76
CA VAL A 173 -4.02 2.26 -22.34
C VAL A 173 -4.36 1.26 -21.24
N LEU A 174 -4.93 1.74 -20.13
CA LEU A 174 -5.65 0.90 -19.17
C LEU A 174 -7.10 0.72 -19.62
N LEU A 175 -7.55 -0.52 -19.66
CA LEU A 175 -8.89 -0.90 -20.09
C LEU A 175 -9.71 -1.43 -18.92
N PRO A 176 -11.04 -1.30 -18.92
CA PRO A 176 -11.88 -2.09 -18.04
C PRO A 176 -11.53 -3.57 -18.18
N MET A 177 -11.51 -4.34 -17.09
CA MET A 177 -11.30 -5.78 -17.20
C MET A 177 -12.56 -6.45 -17.77
N PRO A 178 -12.47 -7.26 -18.84
CA PRO A 178 -13.61 -8.03 -19.31
C PRO A 178 -13.94 -9.17 -18.34
N ASP A 179 -15.21 -9.54 -18.26
CA ASP A 179 -15.64 -10.79 -17.63
C ASP A 179 -15.24 -11.98 -18.52
N ALA A 180 -14.00 -12.44 -18.34
CA ALA A 180 -13.42 -13.46 -19.18
C ALA A 180 -12.45 -14.36 -18.39
N VAL A 181 -12.29 -15.59 -18.89
CA VAL A 181 -11.33 -16.54 -18.34
C VAL A 181 -9.88 -16.05 -18.52
N PRO A 182 -8.93 -16.45 -17.65
CA PRO A 182 -7.54 -15.99 -17.70
C PRO A 182 -6.85 -16.13 -19.07
N GLY A 183 -7.17 -17.18 -19.83
CA GLY A 183 -6.69 -17.37 -21.21
C GLY A 183 -7.01 -16.19 -22.13
N LYS A 184 -8.23 -15.66 -22.04
CA LYS A 184 -8.65 -14.52 -22.87
C LYS A 184 -8.01 -13.21 -22.39
N LEU A 185 -7.83 -13.07 -21.07
CA LEU A 185 -7.12 -11.92 -20.49
C LEU A 185 -5.68 -11.87 -20.97
N ALA A 186 -4.97 -13.01 -20.96
CA ALA A 186 -3.60 -13.11 -21.45
C ALA A 186 -3.50 -12.79 -22.96
N GLU A 187 -4.43 -13.29 -23.78
CA GLU A 187 -4.51 -12.97 -25.21
C GLU A 187 -4.66 -11.46 -25.45
N LEU A 188 -5.51 -10.79 -24.67
CA LEU A 188 -5.69 -9.34 -24.76
C LEU A 188 -4.43 -8.58 -24.32
N LEU A 189 -3.86 -8.92 -23.16
CA LEU A 189 -2.66 -8.27 -22.65
C LEU A 189 -1.43 -8.47 -23.54
N SER A 190 -1.41 -9.53 -24.36
CA SER A 190 -0.34 -9.77 -25.34
C SER A 190 -0.34 -8.77 -26.50
N LYS A 191 -1.40 -7.95 -26.66
CA LYS A 191 -1.48 -6.93 -27.71
C LYS A 191 -0.71 -5.66 -27.30
N ASP A 192 -0.05 -5.04 -28.28
CA ASP A 192 0.64 -3.76 -28.10
C ASP A 192 -0.35 -2.63 -27.76
N GLY A 193 0.12 -1.66 -26.98
CA GLY A 193 -0.68 -0.50 -26.54
C GLY A 193 -1.63 -0.76 -25.38
N ILE A 194 -1.85 -2.02 -24.97
CA ILE A 194 -2.61 -2.34 -23.76
C ILE A 194 -1.66 -2.36 -22.57
N GLY A 195 -1.77 -1.38 -21.68
CA GLY A 195 -0.94 -1.28 -20.46
C GLY A 195 -1.43 -2.16 -19.31
N GLY A 196 -2.70 -2.59 -19.35
CA GLY A 196 -3.29 -3.34 -18.24
C GLY A 196 -4.80 -3.23 -18.16
N PHE A 197 -5.34 -3.74 -17.06
CA PHE A 197 -6.76 -3.72 -16.75
C PHE A 197 -7.07 -2.98 -15.45
N PHE A 198 -8.27 -2.40 -15.36
CA PHE A 198 -8.82 -1.79 -14.15
C PHE A 198 -10.33 -2.06 -14.00
N GLY A 199 -10.92 -1.53 -12.93
CA GLY A 199 -12.37 -1.42 -12.79
C GLY A 199 -13.03 -2.52 -11.94
N PRO A 200 -14.37 -2.57 -11.92
CA PRO A 200 -15.12 -3.38 -10.96
C PRO A 200 -14.86 -4.89 -11.04
N HIS A 201 -14.53 -5.41 -12.23
CA HIS A 201 -14.19 -6.83 -12.40
C HIS A 201 -12.85 -7.20 -11.76
N ILE A 202 -11.87 -6.29 -11.70
CA ILE A 202 -10.64 -6.48 -10.91
C ILE A 202 -11.01 -6.57 -9.43
N ASN A 203 -11.80 -5.62 -8.94
CA ASN A 203 -12.23 -5.60 -7.53
C ASN A 203 -13.00 -6.87 -7.15
N ALA A 204 -13.88 -7.35 -8.01
CA ALA A 204 -14.65 -8.57 -7.79
C ALA A 204 -13.78 -9.84 -7.82
N SER A 205 -12.67 -9.80 -8.55
CA SER A 205 -11.74 -10.93 -8.70
C SER A 205 -10.51 -10.82 -7.79
N ILE A 206 -10.48 -9.83 -6.88
CA ILE A 206 -9.26 -9.42 -6.18
C ILE A 206 -8.60 -10.59 -5.44
N ASP A 207 -9.39 -11.46 -4.81
CA ASP A 207 -8.90 -12.62 -4.04
C ASP A 207 -8.14 -13.66 -4.89
N SER A 208 -8.33 -13.63 -6.20
CA SER A 208 -7.71 -14.54 -7.18
C SER A 208 -6.72 -13.85 -8.11
N LEU A 209 -6.47 -12.55 -7.91
CA LEU A 209 -5.72 -11.72 -8.84
C LEU A 209 -4.30 -12.25 -9.08
N MET A 210 -3.63 -12.69 -8.02
CA MET A 210 -2.29 -13.30 -8.13
C MET A 210 -2.29 -14.59 -8.97
N GLY A 211 -3.35 -15.38 -8.88
CA GLY A 211 -3.51 -16.58 -9.72
C GLY A 211 -3.74 -16.22 -11.18
N ILE A 212 -4.51 -15.17 -11.46
CA ILE A 212 -4.72 -14.63 -12.82
C ILE A 212 -3.38 -14.14 -13.40
N LYS A 213 -2.60 -13.38 -12.62
CA LYS A 213 -1.27 -12.92 -13.00
C LYS A 213 -0.32 -14.07 -13.29
N SER A 214 -0.24 -15.05 -12.37
CA SER A 214 0.58 -16.25 -12.56
C SER A 214 0.24 -16.98 -13.86
N PHE A 215 -1.06 -17.11 -14.17
CA PHE A 215 -1.50 -17.68 -15.44
C PHE A 215 -1.07 -16.83 -16.65
N CYS A 216 -1.18 -15.50 -16.57
CA CYS A 216 -0.72 -14.62 -17.65
C CYS A 216 0.79 -14.75 -17.88
N ALA A 217 1.59 -14.86 -16.81
CA ALA A 217 3.03 -15.09 -16.89
C ALA A 217 3.37 -16.43 -17.56
N GLU A 218 2.63 -17.51 -17.25
CA GLU A 218 2.76 -18.81 -17.91
C GLU A 218 2.48 -18.74 -19.42
N GLN A 219 1.63 -17.80 -19.86
CA GLN A 219 1.36 -17.53 -21.29
C GLN A 219 2.36 -16.55 -21.93
N GLY A 220 3.41 -16.13 -21.21
CA GLY A 220 4.45 -15.22 -21.71
C GLY A 220 4.11 -13.73 -21.61
N VAL A 221 3.06 -13.36 -20.87
CA VAL A 221 2.74 -11.95 -20.58
C VAL A 221 3.58 -11.50 -19.38
N GLU A 222 4.33 -10.43 -19.56
CA GLU A 222 5.13 -9.81 -18.50
C GLU A 222 4.19 -9.10 -17.50
N VAL A 223 4.10 -9.62 -16.28
CA VAL A 223 3.25 -9.11 -15.20
C VAL A 223 4.03 -9.06 -13.89
N ASN A 224 3.62 -8.20 -12.97
CA ASN A 224 4.19 -8.17 -11.63
C ASN A 224 3.63 -9.31 -10.76
N GLY A 225 4.44 -10.35 -10.57
CA GLY A 225 4.14 -11.52 -9.75
C GLY A 225 5.37 -12.08 -9.04
N PHE A 226 5.26 -13.29 -8.49
CA PHE A 226 6.37 -13.97 -7.83
C PHE A 226 7.15 -14.80 -8.86
N ASP A 227 8.16 -14.18 -9.46
CA ASP A 227 9.17 -14.92 -10.22
C ASP A 227 10.15 -15.61 -9.27
N ALA A 228 9.78 -16.84 -8.87
CA ALA A 228 10.59 -17.63 -7.95
C ALA A 228 11.96 -17.95 -8.58
N LYS A 229 13.02 -17.33 -8.05
CA LYS A 229 14.41 -17.57 -8.49
C LYS A 229 14.93 -18.96 -8.14
N LEU A 230 14.32 -19.62 -7.16
CA LEU A 230 14.60 -20.98 -6.74
C LEU A 230 13.33 -21.81 -6.91
N LYS A 231 13.49 -23.04 -7.40
CA LYS A 231 12.44 -24.06 -7.42
C LYS A 231 12.46 -24.81 -6.09
N PHE A 232 11.37 -25.51 -5.79
CA PHE A 232 11.32 -26.35 -4.59
C PHE A 232 12.43 -27.41 -4.59
N SER A 233 12.77 -27.96 -5.76
CA SER A 233 13.87 -28.91 -5.94
C SER A 233 15.27 -28.35 -5.66
N ASP A 234 15.44 -27.02 -5.56
CA ASP A 234 16.69 -26.38 -5.15
C ASP A 234 16.85 -26.28 -3.62
N LEU A 235 15.79 -26.64 -2.87
CA LEU A 235 15.73 -26.58 -1.40
C LEU A 235 16.06 -27.94 -0.79
N LYS A 236 16.58 -27.93 0.44
CA LYS A 236 16.85 -29.14 1.22
C LYS A 236 15.68 -29.40 2.15
N THR A 237 14.97 -30.48 1.91
CA THR A 237 13.88 -30.92 2.79
C THR A 237 14.40 -31.89 3.86
N ASP A 238 13.62 -32.05 4.92
CA ASP A 238 13.79 -33.15 5.85
C ASP A 238 13.45 -34.51 5.20
N LYS A 239 13.59 -35.58 5.99
CA LYS A 239 13.30 -36.97 5.57
C LYS A 239 11.84 -37.20 5.14
N ASP A 240 10.93 -36.32 5.53
CA ASP A 240 9.49 -36.42 5.25
C ASP A 240 9.11 -35.50 4.07
N GLY A 241 10.10 -34.89 3.39
CA GLY A 241 9.89 -34.00 2.26
C GLY A 241 9.41 -32.60 2.64
N LEU A 242 9.62 -32.19 3.90
CA LEU A 242 9.14 -30.92 4.43
C LEU A 242 10.27 -29.93 4.65
N ILE A 243 9.96 -28.64 4.49
CA ILE A 243 10.86 -27.54 4.83
C ILE A 243 10.23 -26.66 5.93
N PRO A 244 10.96 -26.33 7.01
CA PRO A 244 10.49 -25.36 7.99
C PRO A 244 10.38 -23.95 7.37
N VAL A 245 9.35 -23.23 7.82
CA VAL A 245 9.09 -21.85 7.39
C VAL A 245 8.92 -20.98 8.63
N VAL A 246 9.83 -20.03 8.82
CA VAL A 246 9.71 -18.95 9.79
C VAL A 246 8.88 -17.85 9.17
N VAL A 247 7.81 -17.45 9.85
CA VAL A 247 6.86 -16.45 9.36
C VAL A 247 7.02 -15.18 10.17
N GLN A 248 7.17 -14.05 9.50
CA GLN A 248 7.49 -12.76 10.10
C GLN A 248 6.56 -11.67 9.57
N GLU A 249 6.07 -10.79 10.44
CA GLU A 249 5.37 -9.58 10.02
C GLU A 249 6.36 -8.67 9.27
N TYR A 250 5.99 -8.29 8.05
CA TYR A 250 6.91 -7.62 7.15
C TYR A 250 7.25 -6.19 7.60
N ARG A 251 6.32 -5.48 8.28
CA ARG A 251 6.55 -4.12 8.79
C ARG A 251 7.45 -4.09 10.02
N THR A 252 7.12 -4.93 11.02
CA THR A 252 7.75 -4.88 12.35
C THR A 252 8.90 -5.86 12.52
N ASN A 253 9.07 -6.77 11.57
CA ASN A 253 9.98 -7.90 11.68
C ASN A 253 9.68 -8.80 12.91
N GLN A 254 8.47 -8.76 13.47
CA GLN A 254 8.08 -9.66 14.55
C GLN A 254 7.88 -11.07 14.00
N VAL A 255 8.54 -12.07 14.61
CA VAL A 255 8.28 -13.48 14.27
C VAL A 255 6.87 -13.85 14.74
N LEU A 256 6.03 -14.31 13.82
CA LEU A 256 4.64 -14.65 14.04
C LEU A 256 4.47 -16.13 14.39
N MET A 257 5.05 -17.02 13.59
CA MET A 257 4.92 -18.46 13.79
C MET A 257 6.01 -19.24 13.04
N VAL A 258 6.10 -20.53 13.31
CA VAL A 258 6.85 -21.49 12.50
C VAL A 258 5.88 -22.56 11.99
N ALA A 259 5.98 -22.87 10.71
CA ALA A 259 5.19 -23.91 10.04
C ALA A 259 6.09 -24.76 9.13
N TYR A 260 5.49 -25.68 8.37
CA TYR A 260 6.18 -26.53 7.41
C TYR A 260 5.47 -26.44 6.06
N MET A 261 6.23 -26.55 4.98
CA MET A 261 5.72 -26.67 3.61
C MET A 261 6.24 -27.96 2.98
N ASN A 262 5.41 -28.61 2.16
CA ASN A 262 5.87 -29.53 1.12
C ASN A 262 5.89 -28.78 -0.23
N GLU A 263 6.23 -29.48 -1.31
CA GLU A 263 6.30 -28.91 -2.67
C GLU A 263 4.99 -28.23 -3.09
N GLU A 264 3.86 -28.92 -2.92
CA GLU A 264 2.53 -28.39 -3.26
C GLU A 264 2.18 -27.13 -2.46
N ALA A 265 2.52 -27.07 -1.17
CA ALA A 265 2.29 -25.89 -0.34
C ALA A 265 3.14 -24.69 -0.81
N PHE A 266 4.39 -24.94 -1.20
CA PHE A 266 5.29 -23.92 -1.73
C PHE A 266 4.79 -23.37 -3.07
N GLU A 267 4.41 -24.24 -4.01
CA GLU A 267 3.88 -23.85 -5.32
C GLU A 267 2.56 -23.08 -5.19
N SER A 268 1.64 -23.56 -4.33
CA SER A 268 0.39 -22.86 -4.02
C SER A 268 0.64 -21.47 -3.45
N THR A 269 1.62 -21.35 -2.55
CA THR A 269 1.98 -20.06 -1.94
C THR A 269 2.50 -19.07 -2.98
N ILE A 270 3.36 -19.49 -3.90
CA ILE A 270 3.85 -18.65 -5.00
C ILE A 270 2.72 -18.24 -5.93
N LYS A 271 1.86 -19.19 -6.32
CA LYS A 271 0.79 -18.98 -7.29
C LYS A 271 -0.31 -18.06 -6.77
N THR A 272 -0.66 -18.19 -5.50
CA THR A 272 -1.79 -17.45 -4.88
C THR A 272 -1.34 -16.23 -4.11
N GLY A 273 -0.07 -16.17 -3.72
CA GLY A 273 0.45 -15.18 -2.78
C GLY A 273 -0.09 -15.32 -1.36
N ARG A 274 -0.80 -16.41 -1.05
CA ARG A 274 -1.32 -16.68 0.30
C ARG A 274 -0.50 -17.81 0.92
N MET A 275 -0.11 -17.64 2.17
CA MET A 275 0.64 -18.68 2.87
C MET A 275 -0.18 -19.98 2.93
N THR A 276 0.35 -21.01 2.27
CA THR A 276 -0.15 -22.38 2.33
C THR A 276 0.87 -23.23 3.08
N TYR A 277 0.41 -24.03 4.04
CA TYR A 277 1.27 -24.88 4.86
C TYR A 277 0.84 -26.34 4.74
N TYR A 278 1.76 -27.24 5.06
CA TYR A 278 1.47 -28.65 5.25
C TYR A 278 1.38 -28.98 6.75
N SER A 279 0.20 -29.40 7.20
CA SER A 279 0.00 -29.80 8.59
C SER A 279 0.52 -31.22 8.81
N ARG A 280 1.63 -31.36 9.55
CA ARG A 280 2.21 -32.68 9.89
C ARG A 280 1.25 -33.59 10.67
N SER A 281 0.40 -33.00 11.51
CA SER A 281 -0.55 -33.77 12.33
C SER A 281 -1.81 -34.17 11.56
N ARG A 282 -2.31 -33.32 10.65
CA ARG A 282 -3.49 -33.61 9.83
C ARG A 282 -3.15 -34.28 8.50
N GLN A 283 -1.86 -34.29 8.13
CA GLN A 283 -1.34 -34.77 6.86
C GLN A 283 -2.04 -34.15 5.65
N SER A 284 -2.34 -32.85 5.74
CA SER A 284 -3.13 -32.13 4.74
C SER A 284 -2.57 -30.74 4.48
N GLN A 285 -2.87 -30.19 3.31
CA GLN A 285 -2.68 -28.79 3.01
C GLN A 285 -3.56 -27.91 3.91
N TRP A 286 -3.09 -26.70 4.17
CA TRP A 286 -3.78 -25.70 4.97
C TRP A 286 -3.40 -24.29 4.52
N VAL A 287 -4.33 -23.59 3.87
CA VAL A 287 -4.15 -22.16 3.58
C VAL A 287 -4.48 -21.38 4.85
N LYS A 288 -3.53 -20.57 5.32
CA LYS A 288 -3.71 -19.78 6.55
C LYS A 288 -4.82 -18.76 6.35
N GLY A 289 -5.84 -18.84 7.22
CA GLY A 289 -6.96 -17.90 7.24
C GLY A 289 -8.25 -18.44 6.62
N GLU A 290 -8.24 -19.55 5.86
CA GLU A 290 -9.46 -20.07 5.23
C GLU A 290 -10.61 -20.35 6.21
N THR A 291 -10.29 -20.82 7.42
CA THR A 291 -11.30 -21.08 8.46
C THR A 291 -11.56 -19.87 9.36
N SER A 292 -10.56 -19.02 9.60
CA SER A 292 -10.61 -17.97 10.63
C SER A 292 -10.72 -16.54 10.11
N GLY A 293 -10.56 -16.33 8.80
CA GLY A 293 -10.40 -15.01 8.17
C GLY A 293 -9.05 -14.32 8.43
N HIS A 294 -8.13 -14.95 9.17
CA HIS A 294 -6.83 -14.37 9.52
C HIS A 294 -5.76 -14.78 8.52
N PHE A 295 -5.84 -14.20 7.32
CA PHE A 295 -4.95 -14.51 6.20
C PHE A 295 -3.52 -14.00 6.42
N GLN A 296 -2.58 -14.59 5.68
CA GLN A 296 -1.19 -14.15 5.57
C GLN A 296 -0.84 -13.99 4.10
N TYR A 297 -0.63 -12.75 3.67
CA TYR A 297 -0.27 -12.41 2.29
C TYR A 297 1.23 -12.28 2.18
N VAL A 298 1.84 -12.98 1.23
CA VAL A 298 3.29 -13.01 1.05
C VAL A 298 3.78 -11.65 0.55
N LYS A 299 4.80 -11.10 1.20
CA LYS A 299 5.55 -9.94 0.68
C LYS A 299 6.91 -10.35 0.15
N SER A 300 7.55 -11.32 0.80
CA SER A 300 8.77 -11.96 0.29
C SER A 300 8.97 -13.35 0.86
N LEU A 301 9.59 -14.22 0.09
CA LEU A 301 10.06 -15.53 0.52
C LEU A 301 11.57 -15.63 0.27
N SER A 302 12.32 -16.11 1.26
CA SER A 302 13.78 -16.26 1.16
C SER A 302 14.21 -17.58 1.78
N ALA A 303 15.22 -18.22 1.21
CA ALA A 303 15.88 -19.37 1.82
C ALA A 303 17.12 -18.90 2.60
N ASP A 304 17.48 -19.62 3.67
CA ASP A 304 18.74 -19.40 4.38
C ASP A 304 19.97 -19.89 3.58
N CYS A 305 21.15 -19.81 4.20
CA CYS A 305 22.42 -19.94 3.49
C CYS A 305 22.67 -21.37 2.95
N ASP A 306 22.14 -22.39 3.60
CA ASP A 306 22.22 -23.79 3.18
C ASP A 306 20.90 -24.33 2.60
N LYS A 307 19.87 -23.46 2.51
CA LYS A 307 18.59 -23.68 1.84
C LYS A 307 17.71 -24.76 2.48
N ASP A 308 17.82 -24.94 3.79
CA ASP A 308 17.00 -25.90 4.53
C ASP A 308 15.87 -25.25 5.34
N THR A 309 15.81 -23.91 5.36
CA THR A 309 14.76 -23.15 6.05
C THR A 309 14.32 -21.96 5.20
N LEU A 310 13.01 -21.71 5.19
CA LEU A 310 12.43 -20.51 4.56
C LEU A 310 12.11 -19.43 5.59
N LEU A 311 12.35 -18.17 5.23
CA LEU A 311 11.80 -16.99 5.88
C LEU A 311 10.73 -16.38 4.97
N ALA A 312 9.49 -16.36 5.46
CA ALA A 312 8.37 -15.70 4.82
C ALA A 312 8.06 -14.38 5.55
N LYS A 313 8.22 -13.25 4.85
CA LYS A 313 7.67 -11.96 5.31
C LYS A 313 6.26 -11.83 4.78
N VAL A 314 5.31 -11.58 5.66
CA VAL A 314 3.88 -11.56 5.35
C VAL A 314 3.20 -10.33 5.91
N SER A 315 2.16 -9.86 5.23
CA SER A 315 1.13 -9.00 5.83
C SER A 315 0.13 -9.89 6.55
N GLN A 316 0.06 -9.79 7.88
CA GLN A 316 -0.85 -10.57 8.72
C GLN A 316 -2.19 -9.84 8.91
N VAL A 317 -3.28 -10.45 8.42
CA VAL A 317 -4.64 -10.00 8.76
C VAL A 317 -5.08 -10.61 10.08
N GLY A 318 -5.54 -9.80 11.02
CA GLY A 318 -5.95 -10.27 12.34
C GLY A 318 -4.78 -10.88 13.11
N VAL A 319 -4.99 -12.05 13.74
CA VAL A 319 -3.99 -12.70 14.59
C VAL A 319 -3.42 -13.97 13.96
N ALA A 320 -2.12 -14.23 14.15
CA ALA A 320 -1.51 -15.45 13.63
C ALA A 320 -1.87 -16.69 14.47
N CYS A 321 -2.00 -16.53 15.79
CA CYS A 321 -2.20 -17.65 16.71
C CYS A 321 -3.69 -17.95 16.95
N HIS A 322 -4.01 -19.23 17.08
CA HIS A 322 -5.35 -19.72 17.42
C HIS A 322 -5.79 -19.34 18.86
N THR A 323 -4.87 -18.89 19.71
CA THR A 323 -5.16 -18.41 21.07
C THR A 323 -5.73 -16.99 21.11
N GLY A 324 -5.78 -16.30 19.97
CA GLY A 324 -6.09 -14.86 19.92
C GLY A 324 -4.86 -13.96 20.01
N SER A 325 -3.66 -14.52 20.16
CA SER A 325 -2.41 -13.75 20.22
C SER A 325 -1.87 -13.44 18.81
N TYR A 326 -1.34 -12.24 18.61
CA TYR A 326 -0.82 -11.82 17.31
C TYR A 326 0.35 -12.71 16.82
N SER A 327 1.27 -13.08 17.72
CA SER A 327 2.34 -14.06 17.51
C SER A 327 2.10 -15.32 18.35
N CYS A 328 2.67 -16.46 17.92
CA CYS A 328 2.77 -17.69 18.70
C CYS A 328 3.85 -17.63 19.80
N PHE A 329 4.79 -16.68 19.72
CA PHE A 329 5.94 -16.58 20.61
C PHE A 329 5.72 -15.56 21.74
N PHE A 330 4.73 -15.81 22.59
CA PHE A 330 4.35 -14.92 23.71
C PHE A 330 4.70 -15.46 25.11
N ASN A 331 5.18 -16.71 25.20
CA ASN A 331 5.57 -17.33 26.47
C ASN A 331 7.09 -17.21 26.66
N ASP A 332 7.50 -16.31 27.55
CA ASP A 332 8.91 -16.12 27.89
C ASP A 332 9.45 -17.32 28.69
N ILE A 333 10.57 -17.90 28.24
CA ILE A 333 11.27 -18.99 28.97
C ILE A 333 12.42 -18.42 29.81
N VAL A 334 13.25 -17.59 29.20
CA VAL A 334 14.36 -16.88 29.86
C VAL A 334 14.49 -15.50 29.22
N LYS A 335 14.54 -14.45 30.05
CA LYS A 335 14.82 -13.09 29.60
C LYS A 335 15.93 -12.52 30.46
N LYS A 336 17.10 -12.26 29.86
CA LYS A 336 18.14 -11.48 30.51
C LYS A 336 17.71 -10.02 30.45
N GLU A 337 17.72 -9.32 31.59
CA GLU A 337 17.58 -7.87 31.56
C GLU A 337 18.81 -7.27 30.88
N TYR A 338 18.58 -6.52 29.81
CA TYR A 338 19.58 -5.68 29.18
C TYR A 338 18.93 -4.38 28.74
N ILE A 339 19.73 -3.33 28.68
CA ILE A 339 19.29 -2.07 28.10
C ILE A 339 19.28 -2.28 26.59
N ASN A 340 18.08 -2.34 26.00
CA ASN A 340 17.95 -2.35 24.56
C ASN A 340 18.53 -1.05 24.00
N ARG A 341 19.58 -1.17 23.18
CA ARG A 341 20.23 -0.04 22.50
C ARG A 341 20.05 -0.12 20.99
N ASP A 342 19.11 -0.93 20.53
CA ASP A 342 18.72 -0.94 19.13
C ASP A 342 18.20 0.46 18.76
N PRO A 343 18.90 1.19 17.88
CA PRO A 343 18.50 2.55 17.51
C PRO A 343 17.12 2.58 16.84
N HIS A 344 16.66 1.45 16.29
CA HIS A 344 15.35 1.35 15.65
C HIS A 344 14.21 1.16 16.65
N LYS A 345 14.50 0.68 17.87
CA LYS A 345 13.47 0.40 18.90
C LYS A 345 13.49 1.36 20.08
N VAL A 346 14.61 2.05 20.32
CA VAL A 346 14.73 2.92 21.49
C VAL A 346 13.65 3.99 21.54
N LEU A 347 13.23 4.54 20.39
CA LEU A 347 12.18 5.55 20.31
C LEU A 347 10.80 4.97 20.65
N GLU A 348 10.48 3.78 20.17
CA GLU A 348 9.24 3.06 20.51
C GLU A 348 9.23 2.64 21.98
N ASP A 349 10.34 2.11 22.49
CA ASP A 349 10.49 1.68 23.89
C ASP A 349 10.30 2.88 24.84
N VAL A 350 10.94 4.03 24.55
CA VAL A 350 10.79 5.25 25.35
C VAL A 350 9.37 5.82 25.25
N TYR A 351 8.79 5.85 24.04
CA TYR A 351 7.39 6.25 23.85
C TYR A 351 6.44 5.38 24.68
N GLY A 352 6.63 4.05 24.65
CA GLY A 352 5.83 3.09 25.43
C GLY A 352 5.93 3.34 26.94
N VAL A 353 7.14 3.63 27.44
CA VAL A 353 7.33 4.01 28.86
C VAL A 353 6.61 5.31 29.20
N ILE A 354 6.63 6.31 28.31
CA ILE A 354 5.93 7.60 28.52
C ILE A 354 4.41 7.37 28.53
N ALA A 355 3.89 6.58 27.58
CA ALA A 355 2.49 6.22 27.50
C ALA A 355 2.01 5.45 28.74
N ASP A 356 2.79 4.45 29.18
CA ASP A 356 2.53 3.72 30.41
C ASP A 356 2.52 4.64 31.63
N ARG A 357 3.48 5.56 31.77
CA ARG A 357 3.49 6.54 32.87
C ARG A 357 2.24 7.42 32.88
N LYS A 358 1.66 7.74 31.71
CA LYS A 358 0.40 8.50 31.63
C LYS A 358 -0.80 7.68 32.09
N ALA A 359 -0.88 6.42 31.68
CA ALA A 359 -1.97 5.51 32.04
C ALA A 359 -1.86 5.00 33.49
N ASN A 360 -0.63 4.77 33.96
CA ASN A 360 -0.27 4.21 35.25
C ASN A 360 0.71 5.17 35.96
N PRO A 361 0.22 6.26 36.58
CA PRO A 361 1.07 7.27 37.21
C PRO A 361 1.96 6.67 38.30
N LYS A 362 3.23 7.09 38.31
CA LYS A 362 4.19 6.70 39.34
C LYS A 362 4.72 7.95 40.04
N GLU A 363 4.49 8.00 41.34
CA GLU A 363 4.89 9.12 42.19
C GLU A 363 6.39 9.45 42.03
N GLY A 364 6.71 10.74 41.96
CA GLY A 364 8.08 11.23 41.75
C GLY A 364 8.61 11.13 40.31
N SER A 365 7.81 10.70 39.34
CA SER A 365 8.20 10.71 37.92
C SER A 365 8.32 12.12 37.36
N TYR A 366 9.42 12.40 36.64
CA TYR A 366 9.51 13.61 35.81
C TYR A 366 8.43 13.64 34.73
N THR A 367 8.12 12.49 34.11
CA THR A 367 7.08 12.38 33.07
C THR A 367 5.70 12.72 33.63
N ASN A 368 5.36 12.24 34.84
CA ASN A 368 4.07 12.57 35.46
C ASN A 368 4.00 14.05 35.82
N TYR A 369 5.08 14.66 36.32
CA TYR A 369 5.13 16.11 36.54
C TYR A 369 4.83 16.92 35.27
N LEU A 370 5.32 16.50 34.11
CA LEU A 370 5.01 17.16 32.84
C LEU A 370 3.52 17.07 32.50
N PHE A 371 2.91 15.88 32.63
CA PHE A 371 1.48 15.69 32.40
C PHE A 371 0.61 16.45 33.41
N ASP A 372 0.97 16.43 34.69
CA ASP A 372 0.24 17.13 35.76
C ASP A 372 0.23 18.65 35.57
N LYS A 373 1.30 19.21 34.98
CA LYS A 373 1.39 20.64 34.64
C LYS A 373 0.71 20.99 33.32
N GLY A 374 0.31 19.99 32.54
CA GLY A 374 -0.45 20.15 31.31
C GLY A 374 0.35 20.66 30.11
N ILE A 375 -0.38 20.88 29.02
CA ILE A 375 0.16 21.14 27.68
C ILE A 375 1.14 22.31 27.63
N ASP A 376 0.91 23.40 28.36
CA ASP A 376 1.77 24.59 28.33
C ASP A 376 3.18 24.27 28.84
N LYS A 377 3.29 23.41 29.86
CA LYS A 377 4.60 23.01 30.41
C LYS A 377 5.34 22.09 29.43
N ILE A 378 4.62 21.19 28.77
CA ILE A 378 5.18 20.30 27.74
C ILE A 378 5.71 21.13 26.57
N LEU A 379 4.88 22.04 26.03
CA LEU A 379 5.25 22.92 24.91
C LEU A 379 6.43 23.83 25.26
N LYS A 380 6.47 24.35 26.49
CA LYS A 380 7.61 25.12 26.98
C LYS A 380 8.91 24.31 26.88
N LYS A 381 8.92 23.05 27.34
CA LYS A 381 10.12 22.22 27.24
C LYS A 381 10.48 21.92 25.80
N VAL A 382 9.53 21.53 24.95
CA VAL A 382 9.78 21.31 23.51
C VAL A 382 10.45 22.54 22.87
N GLY A 383 9.99 23.75 23.18
CA GLY A 383 10.58 24.98 22.65
C GLY A 383 11.96 25.33 23.23
N GLU A 384 12.18 25.06 24.53
CA GLU A 384 13.49 25.21 25.19
C GLU A 384 14.52 24.30 24.52
N GLU A 385 14.27 22.98 24.46
CA GLU A 385 15.20 22.01 23.89
C GLU A 385 15.47 22.30 22.40
N ALA A 386 14.45 22.68 21.63
CA ALA A 386 14.62 23.05 20.22
C ALA A 386 15.57 24.25 20.04
N THR A 387 15.51 25.22 20.96
CA THR A 387 16.41 26.39 20.95
C THR A 387 17.80 25.99 21.40
N GLU A 388 17.92 25.11 22.40
CA GLU A 388 19.19 24.60 22.90
C GLU A 388 19.94 23.79 21.84
N ILE A 389 19.25 22.99 21.00
CA ILE A 389 19.85 22.35 19.82
C ILE A 389 20.51 23.39 18.89
N ILE A 390 19.81 24.50 18.60
CA ILE A 390 20.34 25.54 17.70
C ILE A 390 21.60 26.18 18.29
N ILE A 391 21.60 26.41 19.61
CA ILE A 391 22.76 26.97 20.32
C ILE A 391 23.92 25.97 20.33
N ALA A 392 23.66 24.73 20.74
CA ALA A 392 24.65 23.65 20.82
C ALA A 392 25.27 23.33 19.45
N ALA A 393 24.49 23.40 18.37
CA ALA A 393 24.98 23.20 17.01
C ALA A 393 26.01 24.24 16.54
N LYS A 394 26.09 25.41 17.21
CA LYS A 394 27.13 26.41 16.95
C LYS A 394 28.43 26.12 17.71
N ASN A 395 28.38 25.26 18.71
CA ASN A 395 29.54 24.89 19.51
C ASN A 395 30.32 23.75 18.80
N PRO A 396 31.65 23.67 18.98
CA PRO A 396 32.46 22.63 18.35
C PRO A 396 32.27 21.23 18.98
N GLU A 397 31.67 21.14 20.16
CA GLU A 397 31.51 19.87 20.88
C GLU A 397 30.23 19.14 20.48
N LYS A 398 30.40 17.98 19.84
CA LYS A 398 29.28 17.11 19.41
C LYS A 398 28.44 16.54 20.55
N GLU A 399 28.95 16.54 21.78
CA GLU A 399 28.29 15.91 22.92
C GLU A 399 27.08 16.73 23.37
N GLU A 400 27.22 18.06 23.42
CA GLU A 400 26.15 18.98 23.79
C GLU A 400 24.96 18.83 22.82
N VAL A 401 25.19 18.93 21.52
CA VAL A 401 24.12 18.77 20.51
C VAL A 401 23.45 17.38 20.58
N LYS A 402 24.20 16.33 20.92
CA LYS A 402 23.62 15.00 21.11
C LYS A 402 22.67 14.97 22.31
N TYR A 403 23.02 15.60 23.43
CA TYR A 403 22.15 15.69 24.61
C TYR A 403 20.89 16.50 24.31
N GLU A 404 21.04 17.68 23.69
CA GLU A 404 19.88 18.53 23.34
C GLU A 404 18.93 17.84 22.36
N ILE A 405 19.46 17.12 21.36
CA ILE A 405 18.63 16.30 20.47
C ILE A 405 17.90 15.19 21.24
N SER A 406 18.57 14.55 22.20
CA SER A 406 17.94 13.47 23.00
C SER A 406 16.79 14.02 23.86
N ASP A 407 17.00 15.16 24.52
CA ASP A 407 15.99 15.78 25.38
C ASP A 407 14.84 16.35 24.55
N PHE A 408 15.12 16.95 23.40
CA PHE A 408 14.09 17.37 22.46
C PHE A 408 13.22 16.19 22.01
N LEU A 409 13.82 15.09 21.57
CA LEU A 409 13.08 13.89 21.16
C LEU A 409 12.23 13.33 22.30
N TYR A 410 12.76 13.30 23.53
CA TYR A 410 12.00 12.89 24.71
C TYR A 410 10.77 13.78 24.94
N HIS A 411 10.92 15.10 24.96
CA HIS A 411 9.81 16.03 25.17
C HIS A 411 8.81 16.03 24.00
N CYS A 412 9.29 15.81 22.77
CA CYS A 412 8.42 15.56 21.62
C CYS A 412 7.59 14.30 21.80
N MET A 413 8.15 13.20 22.30
CA MET A 413 7.38 11.98 22.59
C MET A 413 6.35 12.20 23.72
N VAL A 414 6.66 13.01 24.73
CA VAL A 414 5.66 13.43 25.74
C VAL A 414 4.51 14.20 25.09
N LEU A 415 4.80 15.13 24.16
CA LEU A 415 3.78 15.84 23.40
C LEU A 415 2.97 14.90 22.49
N MET A 416 3.63 13.93 21.85
CA MET A 416 2.97 12.92 21.02
C MET A 416 1.96 12.12 21.83
N VAL A 417 2.35 11.57 22.99
CA VAL A 417 1.46 10.87 23.92
C VAL A 417 0.34 11.79 24.45
N GLU A 418 0.62 13.09 24.62
CA GLU A 418 -0.40 14.07 25.00
C GLU A 418 -1.46 14.29 23.91
N LYS A 419 -1.07 14.18 22.64
CA LYS A 419 -1.95 14.38 21.48
C LYS A 419 -2.47 13.10 20.83
N GLY A 420 -2.04 11.94 21.32
CA GLY A 420 -2.42 10.64 20.76
C GLY A 420 -1.78 10.35 19.40
N VAL A 421 -0.61 10.91 19.12
CA VAL A 421 0.16 10.70 17.88
C VAL A 421 1.23 9.64 18.11
N THR A 422 1.40 8.71 17.17
CA THR A 422 2.37 7.61 17.25
C THR A 422 3.59 7.81 16.35
N TRP A 423 4.66 7.03 16.59
CA TRP A 423 5.82 7.00 15.69
C TRP A 423 5.45 6.47 14.30
N ASP A 424 4.56 5.49 14.22
CA ASP A 424 4.06 4.95 12.94
C ASP A 424 3.43 6.04 12.07
N GLU A 425 2.57 6.89 12.65
CA GLU A 425 1.94 8.01 11.94
C GLU A 425 2.98 9.04 11.46
N ILE A 426 3.95 9.41 12.31
CA ILE A 426 5.01 10.37 11.95
C ILE A 426 5.90 9.82 10.84
N MET A 427 6.32 8.55 10.94
CA MET A 427 7.20 7.93 9.95
C MET A 427 6.48 7.73 8.62
N SER A 428 5.18 7.40 8.66
CA SER A 428 4.34 7.33 7.46
C SER A 428 4.22 8.68 6.76
N ASP A 429 3.96 9.77 7.50
CA ASP A 429 3.95 11.13 6.92
C ASP A 429 5.32 11.51 6.36
N LEU A 430 6.42 11.25 7.07
CA LEU A 430 7.78 11.53 6.59
C LEU A 430 8.14 10.75 5.32
N ALA A 431 7.77 9.47 5.22
CA ALA A 431 8.03 8.65 4.03
C ALA A 431 7.24 9.12 2.80
N SER A 432 6.13 9.84 3.01
CA SER A 432 5.27 10.36 1.94
C SER A 432 5.69 11.73 1.38
N ARG A 433 6.67 12.39 1.99
CA ARG A 433 7.21 13.69 1.56
C ARG A 433 8.33 13.51 0.54
#